data_AF-A0A534MS37-F1
#
_entry.id   AF-A0A534MS37-F1
#
_cell.length_a   1.000
_cell.length_b   1.000
_cell.length_c   1.000
_cell.angle_alpha   90.00
_cell.angle_beta   90.00
_cell.angle_gamma   90.00
#
_symmetry.space_group_name_H-M   'P 1'
#
loop_
_entity.id
_entity.type
_entity.pdbx_description
1 polymer ?
#
loop_
_entity_poly.entity_id
_entity_poly.type
_entity_poly.pdbx_seq_one_letter_code
_entity_poly.pdbx_strand_id
1 'polypeptide(L)'
;MTPRKTALSVLRARCLSIPNYNLSKQHVYRASSKDCKPCPLKAQCTRSTYRSLSYHIYQSSLEAARRLTKTSGYRISQRMRKRVEELFGEAKEFMGLRQTKFRRSLYVQEQVLLTASAQNIKRMARLLSKRGPKRETAMLALIPREVSESAYRFIDWIFCLRQVERAFARQPA
;
A
#
# COMPACT_ATOMS: atom_id res chain seq x y z
N MET A 1 28.51 23.64 5.10
CA MET A 1 29.42 22.48 4.95
C MET A 1 28.74 21.39 4.13
N THR A 2 29.00 21.32 2.83
CA THR A 2 28.47 20.29 1.91
C THR A 2 29.63 19.56 1.24
N PRO A 3 30.08 18.40 1.73
CA PRO A 3 31.10 17.61 1.05
C PRO A 3 30.40 16.55 0.19
N ARG A 4 29.69 16.96 -0.88
CA ARG A 4 29.09 16.00 -1.83
C ARG A 4 29.18 16.40 -3.29
N LYS A 5 29.52 17.65 -3.61
CA LYS A 5 29.60 18.14 -4.99
C LYS A 5 31.01 18.08 -5.61
N THR A 6 32.04 17.80 -4.82
CA THR A 6 33.44 17.83 -5.28
C THR A 6 33.98 16.51 -5.85
N ALA A 7 33.23 15.40 -5.79
CA ALA A 7 33.68 14.12 -6.36
C ALA A 7 33.40 13.96 -7.87
N LEU A 8 32.60 14.87 -8.46
CA LEU A 8 32.29 14.86 -9.89
C LEU A 8 33.27 15.67 -10.74
N SER A 9 34.10 16.54 -10.13
CA SER A 9 35.00 17.44 -10.88
C SER A 9 36.39 16.86 -11.16
N VAL A 10 36.74 15.68 -10.62
CA VAL A 10 38.08 15.05 -10.83
C VAL A 10 38.01 13.77 -11.65
N LEU A 11 36.81 13.29 -11.99
CA LEU A 11 36.65 12.20 -12.92
C LEU A 11 36.55 12.76 -14.34
N ARG A 12 37.71 13.06 -14.95
CA ARG A 12 37.87 12.98 -16.41
C ARG A 12 37.81 11.50 -16.80
N ALA A 13 36.65 10.88 -16.54
CA ALA A 13 36.38 9.50 -16.87
C ALA A 13 36.34 9.42 -18.39
N ARG A 14 37.27 8.66 -18.99
CA ARG A 14 36.98 8.03 -20.28
C ARG A 14 35.72 7.20 -20.05
N CYS A 15 34.59 7.77 -20.46
CA CYS A 15 33.30 7.11 -20.50
C CYS A 15 33.41 5.92 -21.44
N LEU A 16 33.84 4.77 -20.91
CA LEU A 16 33.41 3.49 -21.43
C LEU A 16 32.04 3.23 -20.79
N SER A 17 31.05 3.96 -21.27
CA SER A 17 29.67 3.50 -21.22
C SER A 17 29.65 2.20 -22.02
N ILE A 18 29.80 1.07 -21.34
CA ILE A 18 29.43 -0.22 -21.92
C ILE A 18 27.92 -0.29 -21.69
N PRO A 19 27.07 0.00 -22.69
CA PRO A 19 25.63 -0.21 -22.55
C PRO A 19 25.43 -1.71 -22.40
N ASN A 20 25.30 -2.17 -21.16
CA ASN A 20 24.85 -3.52 -20.91
C ASN A 20 23.35 -3.49 -21.19
N TYR A 21 22.96 -3.80 -22.43
CA TYR A 21 21.58 -3.73 -22.93
C TYR A 21 20.67 -4.83 -22.37
N ASN A 22 20.98 -5.39 -21.19
CA ASN A 22 20.18 -6.41 -20.56
C ASN A 22 19.63 -5.89 -19.22
N LEU A 23 18.32 -5.59 -19.23
CA LEU A 23 17.34 -5.53 -18.12
C LEU A 23 17.57 -4.60 -16.91
N SER A 24 18.78 -4.05 -16.68
CA SER A 24 19.03 -3.24 -15.48
C SER A 24 18.82 -1.76 -15.74
N LYS A 25 17.87 -1.12 -15.02
CA LYS A 25 17.59 0.33 -15.08
C LYS A 25 18.67 1.16 -14.36
N GLN A 26 19.94 0.87 -14.63
CA GLN A 26 21.09 1.43 -13.91
C GLN A 26 22.24 1.77 -14.86
N HIS A 27 22.84 2.94 -14.68
CA HIS A 27 24.13 3.30 -15.26
C HIS A 27 25.25 2.77 -14.39
N VAL A 28 26.18 2.01 -14.97
CA VAL A 28 27.36 1.48 -14.27
C VAL A 28 28.61 2.16 -14.80
N TYR A 29 29.22 2.98 -13.96
CA TYR A 29 30.53 3.60 -14.22
C TYR A 29 31.61 2.68 -13.68
N ARG A 30 32.60 2.35 -14.50
CA ARG A 30 33.75 1.53 -14.11
C ARG A 30 35.03 2.33 -14.30
N ALA A 31 35.86 2.38 -13.26
CA ALA A 31 37.21 2.90 -13.37
C ALA A 31 38.10 1.92 -14.14
N SER A 32 39.08 2.45 -14.87
CA SER A 32 40.09 1.60 -15.50
C SER A 32 40.98 0.96 -14.44
N SER A 33 41.37 -0.28 -14.67
CA SER A 33 42.36 -0.98 -13.84
C SER A 33 43.69 -0.20 -13.78
N LYS A 34 44.06 0.47 -14.87
CA LYS A 34 45.31 1.26 -14.97
C LYS A 34 45.31 2.47 -14.02
N ASP A 35 44.16 3.12 -13.86
CA ASP A 35 44.02 4.31 -13.00
C ASP A 35 43.84 3.92 -11.53
N CYS A 36 43.24 2.75 -11.28
CA CYS A 36 42.95 2.28 -9.92
C CYS A 36 44.16 1.64 -9.24
N LYS A 37 45.07 1.00 -9.99
CA LYS A 37 46.30 0.38 -9.45
C LYS A 37 47.25 1.36 -8.74
N PRO A 38 47.61 2.53 -9.29
CA PRO A 38 48.51 3.49 -8.64
C PRO A 38 47.80 4.39 -7.61
N CYS A 39 46.49 4.21 -7.36
CA CYS A 39 45.74 5.09 -6.48
C CYS A 39 46.13 4.87 -5.00
N PRO A 40 46.57 5.90 -4.27
CA PRO A 40 46.96 5.76 -2.85
C PRO A 40 45.78 5.41 -1.93
N LEU A 41 44.55 5.71 -2.36
CA LEU A 41 43.33 5.43 -1.60
C LEU A 41 42.70 4.07 -1.94
N LYS A 42 43.36 3.24 -2.77
CA LYS A 42 42.78 1.96 -3.23
C LYS A 42 42.36 1.06 -2.06
N ALA A 43 43.19 0.96 -1.03
CA ALA A 43 42.94 0.14 0.15
C ALA A 43 41.62 0.52 0.87
N GLN A 44 41.27 1.80 0.90
CA GLN A 44 40.01 2.31 1.48
C GLN A 44 38.85 2.28 0.47
N CYS A 45 39.16 2.36 -0.82
CA CYS A 45 38.19 2.54 -1.89
C CYS A 45 37.51 1.23 -2.33
N THR A 46 38.27 0.19 -2.66
CA THR A 46 37.74 -1.11 -3.14
C THR A 46 38.75 -2.24 -2.96
N ARG A 47 38.25 -3.43 -2.60
CA ARG A 47 39.05 -4.67 -2.57
C ARG A 47 39.30 -5.28 -3.96
N SER A 48 38.48 -4.93 -4.94
CA SER A 48 38.57 -5.40 -6.33
C SER A 48 39.70 -4.72 -7.11
N THR A 49 40.02 -5.27 -8.28
CA THR A 49 41.04 -4.74 -9.20
C THR A 49 40.74 -3.30 -9.65
N TYR A 50 39.46 -2.92 -9.72
CA TYR A 50 38.99 -1.58 -10.07
C TYR A 50 37.70 -1.24 -9.31
N ARG A 51 37.41 0.07 -9.19
CA ARG A 51 36.16 0.57 -8.61
C ARG A 51 35.04 0.60 -9.65
N SER A 52 33.87 0.09 -9.28
CA SER A 52 32.62 0.31 -10.02
C SER A 52 31.62 1.11 -9.17
N LEU A 53 30.87 1.99 -9.82
CA LEU A 53 29.80 2.77 -9.22
C LEU A 53 28.54 2.58 -10.06
N SER A 54 27.48 2.06 -9.45
CA SER A 54 26.17 1.95 -10.08
C SER A 54 25.25 3.10 -9.64
N TYR A 55 24.55 3.70 -10.59
CA TYR A 55 23.60 4.78 -10.38
C TYR A 55 22.28 4.44 -11.07
N HIS A 56 21.18 4.49 -10.34
CA HIS A 56 19.87 4.19 -10.92
C HIS A 56 19.40 5.35 -11.83
N ILE A 57 18.77 5.03 -12.97
CA ILE A 57 18.30 6.06 -13.93
C ILE A 57 17.38 7.07 -13.23
N TYR A 58 16.49 6.58 -12.36
CA TYR A 58 15.54 7.40 -11.59
C TYR A 58 16.03 7.77 -10.18
N GLN A 59 17.34 7.83 -9.94
CA GLN A 59 17.87 8.10 -8.61
C GLN A 59 17.35 9.43 -8.04
N SER A 60 17.19 10.48 -8.85
CA SER A 60 16.64 11.77 -8.41
C SER A 60 15.22 11.61 -7.83
N SER A 61 14.37 10.83 -8.50
CA SER A 61 13.03 10.50 -8.04
C SER A 61 13.04 9.63 -6.78
N LEU A 62 13.96 8.67 -6.69
CA LEU A 62 14.14 7.85 -5.49
C LEU A 62 14.59 8.69 -4.29
N GLU A 63 15.48 9.66 -4.49
CA GLU A 63 15.93 10.58 -3.46
C GLU A 63 14.81 11.54 -3.01
N ALA A 64 13.99 12.03 -3.96
CA ALA A 64 12.79 12.78 -3.63
C ALA A 64 11.80 11.95 -2.78
N ALA A 65 11.52 10.70 -3.18
CA ALA A 65 10.67 9.79 -2.42
C ALA A 65 11.24 9.50 -1.01
N ARG A 66 12.55 9.25 -0.89
CA ARG A 66 13.23 9.05 0.40
C ARG A 66 13.13 10.26 1.32
N ARG A 67 13.20 11.48 0.76
CA ARG A 67 13.00 12.72 1.53
C ARG A 67 11.57 12.79 2.06
N LEU A 68 10.57 12.51 1.22
CA LEU A 68 9.16 12.50 1.62
C LEU A 68 8.87 11.50 2.74
N THR A 69 9.51 10.32 2.72
CA THR A 69 9.33 9.30 3.76
C THR A 69 9.65 9.80 5.18
N LYS A 70 10.56 10.78 5.30
CA LYS A 70 10.97 11.34 6.59
C LYS A 70 9.97 12.37 7.15
N THR A 71 9.03 12.84 6.32
CA THR A 71 8.08 13.88 6.70
C THR A 71 6.94 13.33 7.56
N SER A 72 6.45 14.12 8.51
CA SER A 72 5.28 13.77 9.34
C SER A 72 4.03 13.50 8.49
N GLY A 73 3.82 14.28 7.42
CA GLY A 73 2.72 14.10 6.46
C GLY A 73 2.72 12.73 5.80
N TYR A 74 3.89 12.16 5.50
CA TYR A 74 4.01 10.82 4.94
C TYR A 74 3.56 9.74 5.94
N ARG A 75 3.89 9.90 7.24
CA ARG A 75 3.43 8.98 8.30
C ARG A 75 1.90 9.01 8.46
N ILE A 76 1.27 10.17 8.26
CA ILE A 76 -0.19 10.30 8.25
C ILE A 76 -0.77 9.60 7.01
N SER A 77 -0.22 9.88 5.82
CA SER A 77 -0.65 9.24 4.57
C SER A 77 -0.58 7.72 4.67
N GLN A 78 0.50 7.16 5.23
CA GLN A 78 0.63 5.72 5.47
C GLN A 78 -0.48 5.14 6.34
N ARG A 79 -0.85 5.82 7.43
CA ARG A 79 -1.98 5.39 8.29
C ARG A 79 -3.31 5.46 7.54
N MET A 80 -3.52 6.47 6.70
CA MET A 80 -4.75 6.58 5.90
C MET A 80 -4.82 5.49 4.83
N ARG A 81 -3.72 5.17 4.15
CA ARG A 81 -3.66 4.08 3.15
C ARG A 81 -4.04 2.73 3.76
N LYS A 82 -3.50 2.40 4.94
CA LYS A 82 -3.87 1.16 5.64
C LYS A 82 -5.37 1.09 5.93
N ARG A 83 -5.99 2.20 6.39
CA ARG A 83 -7.45 2.25 6.61
C ARG A 83 -8.26 2.05 5.33
N VAL A 84 -7.74 2.52 4.20
CA VAL A 84 -8.36 2.32 2.87
C VAL A 84 -8.19 0.86 2.43
N GLU A 85 -7.02 0.27 2.61
CA GLU A 85 -6.76 -1.15 2.32
C GLU A 85 -7.66 -2.07 3.16
N GLU A 86 -7.82 -1.77 4.45
CA GLU A 86 -8.75 -2.46 5.35
C GLU A 86 -10.20 -2.37 4.85
N LEU A 87 -10.64 -1.19 4.38
CA LEU A 87 -11.97 -1.02 3.78
C LEU A 87 -12.17 -1.90 2.56
N PHE A 88 -11.20 -1.91 1.64
CA PHE A 88 -11.28 -2.72 0.44
C PHE A 88 -11.22 -4.21 0.76
N GLY A 89 -10.41 -4.62 1.73
CA GLY A 89 -10.38 -6.00 2.23
C GLY A 89 -11.73 -6.42 2.80
N GLU A 90 -12.34 -5.58 3.63
CA GLU A 90 -13.66 -5.85 4.21
C GLU A 90 -14.75 -5.97 3.13
N ALA A 91 -14.75 -5.06 2.15
CA ALA A 91 -15.74 -5.05 1.08
C ALA A 91 -15.65 -6.33 0.21
N LYS A 92 -14.43 -6.78 -0.08
CA LYS A 92 -14.20 -8.00 -0.88
C LYS A 92 -14.60 -9.27 -0.14
N GLU A 93 -14.10 -9.45 1.08
CA GLU A 93 -14.22 -10.72 1.80
C GLU A 93 -15.57 -10.87 2.52
N PHE A 94 -16.14 -9.79 3.04
CA PHE A 94 -17.38 -9.87 3.84
C PHE A 94 -18.63 -9.34 3.13
N MET A 95 -18.48 -8.47 2.12
CA MET A 95 -19.62 -7.83 1.44
C MET A 95 -19.77 -8.26 -0.02
N GLY A 96 -19.04 -9.30 -0.43
CA GLY A 96 -19.23 -9.96 -1.72
C GLY A 96 -18.75 -9.15 -2.93
N LEU A 97 -17.82 -8.19 -2.76
CA LEU A 97 -17.15 -7.52 -3.89
C LEU A 97 -15.99 -8.32 -4.48
N ARG A 98 -15.75 -9.56 -4.03
CA ARG A 98 -14.74 -10.45 -4.64
C ARG A 98 -15.09 -10.82 -6.09
N GLN A 99 -16.38 -10.91 -6.39
CA GLN A 99 -16.92 -11.16 -7.73
C GLN A 99 -18.11 -10.22 -7.97
N THR A 100 -18.21 -9.65 -9.18
CA THR A 100 -19.36 -8.83 -9.54
C THR A 100 -20.55 -9.72 -9.86
N LYS A 101 -21.70 -9.45 -9.24
CA LYS A 101 -22.91 -10.26 -9.47
C LYS A 101 -23.58 -9.89 -10.80
N PHE A 102 -23.44 -8.64 -11.21
CA PHE A 102 -24.11 -8.11 -12.40
C PHE A 102 -23.16 -8.03 -13.59
N ARG A 103 -23.74 -8.12 -14.79
CA ARG A 103 -23.06 -7.84 -16.07
C ARG A 103 -23.40 -6.41 -16.49
N ARG A 104 -22.43 -5.70 -17.07
CA ARG A 104 -22.44 -4.25 -17.43
C ARG A 104 -22.01 -3.31 -16.28
N SER A 105 -21.28 -2.26 -16.64
CA SER A 105 -20.63 -1.33 -15.70
C SER A 105 -21.62 -0.57 -14.81
N LEU A 106 -22.80 -0.22 -15.32
CA LEU A 106 -23.81 0.54 -14.60
C LEU A 106 -24.32 -0.22 -13.36
N TYR A 107 -24.70 -1.48 -13.52
CA TYR A 107 -25.14 -2.33 -12.40
C TYR A 107 -24.00 -2.69 -11.43
N VAL A 108 -22.76 -2.76 -11.92
CA VAL A 108 -21.58 -2.94 -11.05
C VAL A 108 -21.35 -1.69 -10.19
N GLN A 109 -21.55 -0.49 -10.73
CA GLN A 109 -21.46 0.75 -9.96
C GLN A 109 -22.51 0.78 -8.83
N GLU A 110 -23.75 0.40 -9.12
CA GLU A 110 -24.81 0.29 -8.10
C GLU A 110 -24.43 -0.70 -6.99
N GLN A 111 -23.90 -1.88 -7.34
CA GLN A 111 -23.42 -2.86 -6.37
C GLN A 111 -22.33 -2.26 -5.47
N VAL A 112 -21.35 -1.58 -6.04
CA VAL A 112 -20.26 -0.95 -5.28
C VAL A 112 -20.77 0.18 -4.38
N LEU A 113 -21.68 1.01 -4.87
CA LEU A 113 -22.29 2.11 -4.11
C LEU A 113 -23.09 1.58 -2.91
N LEU A 114 -23.86 0.51 -3.11
CA LEU A 114 -24.63 -0.11 -2.04
C LEU A 114 -23.70 -0.74 -0.98
N THR A 115 -22.63 -1.42 -1.40
CA THR A 115 -21.61 -1.94 -0.48
C THR A 115 -20.93 -0.83 0.31
N ALA A 116 -20.54 0.27 -0.34
CA ALA A 116 -19.92 1.42 0.33
C ALA A 116 -20.88 2.07 1.34
N SER A 117 -22.17 2.14 1.01
CA SER A 117 -23.21 2.65 1.91
C SER A 117 -23.36 1.77 3.16
N ALA A 118 -23.39 0.44 2.98
CA ALA A 118 -23.41 -0.51 4.09
C ALA A 118 -22.16 -0.40 4.98
N GLN A 119 -20.98 -0.18 4.38
CA GLN A 119 -19.74 0.09 5.13
C GLN A 119 -19.84 1.36 5.98
N ASN A 120 -20.38 2.43 5.42
CA ASN A 120 -20.56 3.69 6.13
C ASN A 120 -21.52 3.52 7.31
N ILE A 121 -22.65 2.84 7.11
CA ILE A 121 -23.61 2.54 8.18
C ILE A 121 -22.95 1.73 9.30
N LYS A 122 -22.23 0.65 8.96
CA LYS A 122 -21.50 -0.18 9.93
C LYS A 122 -20.48 0.63 10.73
N ARG A 123 -19.79 1.58 10.09
CA ARG A 123 -18.83 2.48 10.76
C ARG A 123 -19.51 3.48 11.67
N MET A 124 -20.62 4.09 11.22
CA MET A 124 -21.42 4.99 12.06
C MET A 124 -21.92 4.26 13.30
N ALA A 125 -22.51 3.06 13.16
CA ALA A 125 -22.95 2.25 14.28
C ALA A 125 -21.82 1.97 15.29
N ARG A 126 -20.62 1.60 14.81
CA ARG A 126 -19.44 1.39 15.68
C ARG A 126 -18.93 2.66 16.35
N LEU A 127 -19.09 3.83 15.74
CA LEU A 127 -18.68 5.11 16.32
C LEU A 127 -19.67 5.58 17.39
N LEU A 128 -20.96 5.33 17.17
CA LEU A 128 -22.01 5.63 18.13
C LEU A 128 -21.91 4.70 19.35
N SER A 129 -21.71 3.40 19.15
CA SER A 129 -21.63 2.43 20.26
C SER A 129 -20.41 2.62 21.16
N LYS A 130 -19.30 3.16 20.64
CA LYS A 130 -18.09 3.49 21.42
C LYS A 130 -18.23 4.73 22.29
N ARG A 131 -19.24 5.59 22.06
CA ARG A 131 -19.42 6.86 22.80
C ARG A 131 -20.23 6.71 24.09
N GLY A 132 -20.61 5.49 24.47
CA GLY A 132 -21.41 5.21 25.66
C GLY A 132 -22.88 5.65 25.50
N PRO A 133 -23.79 5.07 26.31
CA PRO A 133 -25.23 5.14 26.07
C PRO A 133 -25.84 6.55 26.16
N LYS A 134 -25.12 7.55 26.70
CA LYS A 134 -25.64 8.91 26.96
C LYS A 134 -26.01 9.71 25.70
N ARG A 135 -25.51 9.33 24.52
CA ARG A 135 -25.89 9.97 23.23
C ARG A 135 -26.78 9.08 22.37
N GLU A 136 -26.68 7.75 22.52
CA GLU A 136 -27.52 6.80 21.79
C GLU A 136 -28.99 6.88 22.23
N THR A 137 -29.27 7.07 23.52
CA THR A 137 -30.65 7.27 24.00
C THR A 137 -31.31 8.53 23.43
N ALA A 138 -30.56 9.59 23.18
CA ALA A 138 -31.08 10.82 22.59
C ALA A 138 -31.38 10.69 21.08
N MET A 139 -30.64 9.84 20.36
CA MET A 139 -30.81 9.64 18.91
C MET A 139 -31.79 8.51 18.58
N LEU A 140 -31.83 7.44 19.38
CA LEU A 140 -32.82 6.36 19.28
C LEU A 140 -34.23 6.80 19.67
N ALA A 141 -34.38 7.89 20.43
CA ALA A 141 -35.67 8.50 20.73
C ALA A 141 -36.35 9.14 19.49
N LEU A 142 -35.62 9.32 18.38
CA LEU A 142 -36.10 9.97 17.16
C LEU A 142 -36.23 9.01 15.96
N ILE A 143 -35.92 7.72 16.12
CA ILE A 143 -36.00 6.72 15.06
C ILE A 143 -37.18 5.78 15.36
N PRO A 144 -38.17 5.63 14.44
CA PRO A 144 -39.25 4.67 14.61
C PRO A 144 -38.70 3.24 14.82
N ARG A 145 -39.22 2.55 15.85
CA ARG A 145 -38.73 1.26 16.37
C ARG A 145 -38.86 0.06 15.42
N GLU A 146 -39.48 0.21 14.26
CA GLU A 146 -39.77 -0.90 13.33
C GLU A 146 -38.54 -1.38 12.52
N VAL A 147 -37.45 -0.61 12.48
CA VAL A 147 -36.28 -0.93 11.64
C VAL A 147 -35.20 -1.77 12.36
N SER A 148 -35.30 -1.98 13.68
CA SER A 148 -34.23 -2.67 14.42
C SER A 148 -34.34 -4.20 14.40
N GLU A 149 -35.54 -4.80 14.47
CA GLU A 149 -35.63 -6.27 14.56
C GLU A 149 -35.25 -7.00 13.26
N SER A 150 -35.52 -6.40 12.10
CA SER A 150 -35.16 -6.98 10.80
C SER A 150 -33.66 -6.89 10.49
N ALA A 151 -32.98 -5.84 10.96
CA ALA A 151 -31.55 -5.65 10.78
C ALA A 151 -30.71 -6.64 11.62
N TYR A 152 -31.14 -6.98 12.84
CA TYR A 152 -30.45 -7.99 13.66
C TYR A 152 -30.70 -9.41 13.13
N ARG A 153 -31.88 -9.71 12.60
CA ARG A 153 -32.13 -11.00 11.90
C ARG A 153 -31.32 -11.17 10.62
N PHE A 154 -31.00 -10.09 9.91
CA PHE A 154 -30.15 -10.14 8.72
C PHE A 154 -28.67 -10.41 9.07
N ILE A 155 -28.18 -9.87 10.20
CA ILE A 155 -26.83 -10.14 10.71
C ILE A 155 -26.73 -11.58 11.26
N ASP A 156 -27.76 -12.04 12.00
CA ASP A 156 -27.83 -13.43 12.49
C ASP A 156 -27.99 -14.45 11.35
N TRP A 157 -28.72 -14.11 10.27
CA TRP A 157 -28.81 -14.94 9.07
C TRP A 157 -27.47 -15.06 8.34
N ILE A 158 -26.69 -13.97 8.20
CA ILE A 158 -25.34 -14.01 7.65
C ILE A 158 -24.40 -14.88 8.50
N PHE A 159 -24.54 -14.86 9.83
CA PHE A 159 -23.73 -15.69 10.72
C PHE A 159 -24.12 -17.17 10.66
N CYS A 160 -25.42 -17.47 10.52
CA CYS A 160 -25.97 -18.82 10.39
C CYS A 160 -25.65 -19.46 9.02
N LEU A 161 -25.70 -18.70 7.92
CA LEU A 161 -25.34 -19.19 6.58
C LEU A 161 -23.88 -19.65 6.52
N ARG A 162 -22.99 -18.93 7.21
CA ARG A 162 -21.55 -19.28 7.31
C ARG A 162 -21.29 -20.53 8.15
N GLN A 163 -22.24 -20.94 8.99
CA GLN A 163 -22.15 -22.14 9.83
C GLN A 163 -22.65 -23.38 9.07
N VAL A 164 -23.67 -23.22 8.22
CA VAL A 164 -24.19 -24.28 7.33
C VAL A 164 -23.23 -24.58 6.16
N GLU A 165 -22.63 -23.56 5.54
CA GLU A 165 -21.63 -23.76 4.47
C GLU A 165 -20.36 -24.50 4.95
N ARG A 166 -19.96 -24.31 6.22
CA ARG A 166 -18.83 -25.05 6.81
C ARG A 166 -19.17 -26.50 7.19
N ALA A 167 -20.45 -26.81 7.41
CA ALA A 167 -20.92 -28.16 7.69
C ALA A 167 -20.99 -29.01 6.40
N PHE A 168 -21.37 -28.40 5.27
CA PHE A 168 -21.41 -29.08 3.96
C PHE A 168 -20.01 -29.34 3.36
N ALA A 169 -19.00 -28.55 3.69
CA ALA A 169 -17.63 -28.71 3.19
C ALA A 169 -16.83 -29.86 3.86
N ARG A 170 -17.45 -30.67 4.74
CA ARG A 170 -16.80 -31.78 5.47
C ARG A 170 -17.37 -33.17 5.18
N GLN A 171 -18.12 -33.35 4.10
CA GLN A 171 -18.49 -34.70 3.63
C GLN A 171 -17.52 -35.13 2.53
N PRO A 172 -16.63 -36.11 2.76
CA PRO A 172 -15.97 -36.79 1.66
C PRO A 172 -17.01 -37.62 0.89
N ALA A 173 -16.74 -37.82 -0.41
CA ALA A 173 -17.54 -38.60 -1.32
C ALA A 173 -17.72 -40.06 -0.87
#